data_AF-A0AAD4KC28-F1
#
_entry.id   AF-A0AAD4KC28-F1
#
_cell.length_a   1.000
_cell.length_b   1.000
_cell.length_c   1.000
_cell.angle_alpha   90.00
_cell.angle_beta   90.00
_cell.angle_gamma   90.00
#
_symmetry.space_group_name_H-M   'P 1'
#
loop_
_entity.id
_entity.type
_entity.pdbx_description
1 polymer ?
#
loop_
_entity_poly.entity_id
_entity_poly.type
_entity_poly.pdbx_seq_one_letter_code
_entity_poly.pdbx_strand_id
1 'polypeptide(L)'
;MRLLRMGDRISALRVRLDEKFTLPERFKGTVVEKWTNYWKGLLRDYSEVGTGVVKESYANPKKALAYGTAGLALYLSARNNPDEAAFMTLLRKQTNRMVTLPPDQQNRDSADYLMMLERAVNQKKLRLLSLGIITIMWVDLYDEDDCTYPAICEYTTVGPLNFHQRIIDVGCWNEFWRLKYKMHNYDINYL
;
A
#
# COMPACT_ATOMS: atom_id res chain seq x y z
N MET A 1 -35.22 -5.39 11.86
CA MET A 1 -36.00 -6.62 12.08
C MET A 1 -36.10 -7.59 10.90
N ARG A 2 -36.01 -7.17 9.62
CA ARG A 2 -36.14 -8.09 8.47
C ARG A 2 -34.95 -9.04 8.21
N LEU A 3 -33.73 -8.71 8.64
CA LEU A 3 -32.52 -9.52 8.38
C LEU A 3 -32.21 -10.58 9.46
N LEU A 4 -32.68 -10.42 10.69
CA LEU A 4 -32.64 -11.49 11.71
C LEU A 4 -33.39 -12.74 11.21
N ARG A 5 -34.51 -12.54 10.48
CA ARG A 5 -35.27 -13.59 9.79
C ARG A 5 -34.50 -14.28 8.65
N MET A 6 -33.46 -13.67 8.09
CA MET A 6 -32.61 -14.27 7.05
C MET A 6 -31.54 -15.19 7.66
N GLY A 7 -30.97 -14.83 8.81
CA GLY A 7 -30.06 -15.70 9.56
C GLY A 7 -30.72 -17.03 9.94
N ASP A 8 -31.96 -16.98 10.45
CA ASP A 8 -32.75 -18.19 10.79
C ASP A 8 -33.14 -19.03 9.57
N ARG A 9 -33.31 -18.40 8.41
CA ARG A 9 -33.62 -19.10 7.16
C ARG A 9 -32.39 -19.81 6.59
N ILE A 10 -31.22 -19.20 6.71
CA ILE A 10 -29.95 -19.79 6.27
C ILE A 10 -29.57 -20.96 7.18
N SER A 11 -29.73 -20.82 8.50
CA SER A 11 -29.51 -21.93 9.43
C SER A 11 -30.48 -23.10 9.20
N ALA A 12 -31.77 -22.83 8.96
CA ALA A 12 -32.77 -23.85 8.65
C ALA A 12 -32.51 -24.57 7.30
N LEU A 13 -32.06 -23.84 6.27
CA LEU A 13 -31.63 -24.44 4.99
C LEU A 13 -30.36 -25.29 5.15
N ARG A 14 -29.46 -24.91 6.06
CA ARG A 14 -28.22 -25.62 6.36
C ARG A 14 -28.44 -26.94 7.08
N VAL A 15 -29.34 -26.97 8.08
CA VAL A 15 -29.74 -28.23 8.76
C VAL A 15 -30.30 -29.23 7.76
N ARG A 16 -31.14 -28.76 6.82
CA ARG A 16 -31.71 -29.60 5.75
C ARG A 16 -30.68 -30.11 4.73
N LEU A 17 -29.60 -29.36 4.50
CA LEU A 17 -28.50 -29.79 3.63
C LEU A 17 -27.59 -30.81 4.33
N ASP A 18 -27.36 -30.63 5.63
CA ASP A 18 -26.56 -31.54 6.45
C ASP A 18 -27.24 -32.91 6.65
N GLU A 19 -28.57 -32.93 6.78
CA GLU A 19 -29.36 -34.16 6.83
C GLU A 19 -29.37 -34.94 5.51
N LYS A 20 -29.18 -34.26 4.37
CA LYS A 20 -29.19 -34.89 3.03
C LYS A 20 -27.83 -35.36 2.55
N PHE A 21 -26.73 -34.83 3.08
CA PHE A 21 -25.37 -35.20 2.70
C PHE A 21 -24.78 -36.22 3.70
N THR A 22 -25.37 -37.40 3.78
CA THR A 22 -24.75 -38.53 4.49
C THR A 22 -23.80 -39.26 3.56
N LEU A 23 -22.50 -39.32 3.91
CA LEU A 23 -21.50 -40.05 3.14
C LEU A 23 -21.86 -41.56 3.10
N PRO A 24 -21.73 -42.22 1.93
CA PRO A 24 -22.02 -43.66 1.82
C PRO A 24 -21.08 -44.47 2.71
N GLU A 25 -21.61 -45.54 3.32
CA GLU A 25 -20.93 -46.30 4.39
C GLU A 25 -19.55 -46.87 4.02
N ARG A 26 -19.27 -46.98 2.72
CA ARG A 26 -18.02 -47.50 2.16
C ARG A 26 -16.79 -46.62 2.43
N PHE A 27 -16.98 -45.35 2.80
CA PHE A 27 -15.90 -44.42 3.13
C PHE A 27 -15.78 -44.11 4.63
N LYS A 28 -16.56 -44.77 5.49
CA LYS A 28 -16.45 -44.63 6.95
C LYS A 28 -15.09 -45.19 7.42
N GLY A 29 -14.33 -44.38 8.15
CA GLY A 29 -13.01 -44.68 8.71
C GLY A 29 -11.81 -44.31 7.82
N THR A 30 -12.02 -43.85 6.57
CA THR A 30 -10.93 -43.60 5.61
C THR A 30 -10.39 -42.15 5.67
N VAL A 31 -9.20 -41.91 5.11
CA VAL A 31 -8.58 -40.56 5.01
C VAL A 31 -9.52 -39.55 4.33
N VAL A 32 -10.35 -40.02 3.37
CA VAL A 32 -11.34 -39.21 2.65
C VAL A 32 -12.44 -38.67 3.58
N GLU A 33 -12.90 -39.46 4.55
CA GLU A 33 -13.89 -39.01 5.52
C GLU A 33 -13.30 -37.98 6.48
N LYS A 34 -12.07 -38.19 6.96
CA LYS A 34 -11.35 -37.21 7.78
C LYS A 34 -11.16 -35.87 7.04
N TRP A 35 -10.79 -35.93 5.76
CA TRP A 35 -10.66 -34.75 4.90
C TRP A 35 -11.99 -34.04 4.69
N THR A 36 -13.07 -34.79 4.41
CA THR A 36 -14.41 -34.22 4.21
C THR A 36 -14.93 -33.58 5.49
N ASN A 37 -14.76 -34.24 6.63
CA ASN A 37 -15.13 -33.70 7.94
C ASN A 37 -14.30 -32.46 8.30
N TYR A 38 -13.02 -32.43 7.94
CA TYR A 38 -12.17 -31.24 8.11
C TYR A 38 -12.69 -30.06 7.28
N TRP A 39 -12.95 -30.24 5.99
CA TRP A 39 -13.50 -29.17 5.14
C TRP A 39 -14.88 -28.72 5.60
N LYS A 40 -15.72 -29.65 6.05
CA LYS A 40 -17.04 -29.34 6.62
C LYS A 40 -16.92 -28.52 7.90
N GLY A 41 -15.99 -28.89 8.79
CA GLY A 41 -15.66 -28.11 9.99
C GLY A 41 -15.15 -26.72 9.63
N LEU A 42 -14.19 -26.62 8.71
CA LEU A 42 -13.61 -25.36 8.26
C LEU A 42 -14.66 -24.42 7.67
N LEU A 43 -15.55 -24.92 6.79
CA LEU A 43 -16.66 -24.15 6.24
C LEU A 43 -17.67 -23.73 7.32
N ARG A 44 -17.84 -24.53 8.37
CA ARG A 44 -18.68 -24.17 9.51
C ARG A 44 -18.08 -23.00 10.27
N ASP A 45 -16.81 -23.10 10.62
CA ASP A 45 -16.11 -22.09 11.42
C ASP A 45 -16.05 -20.74 10.69
N TYR A 46 -15.71 -20.71 9.39
CA TYR A 46 -15.72 -19.46 8.61
C TYR A 46 -17.12 -18.88 8.43
N SER A 47 -18.14 -19.73 8.25
CA SER A 47 -19.52 -19.25 8.15
C SER A 47 -20.02 -18.66 9.46
N GLU A 48 -19.64 -19.25 10.60
CA GLU A 48 -19.97 -18.73 11.92
C GLU A 48 -19.31 -17.37 12.14
N VAL A 49 -18.01 -17.24 11.82
CA VAL A 49 -17.29 -15.96 11.83
C VAL A 49 -18.00 -14.92 10.96
N GLY A 50 -18.39 -15.28 9.73
CA GLY A 50 -19.11 -14.36 8.84
C GLY A 50 -20.45 -13.89 9.44
N THR A 51 -21.24 -14.79 10.01
CA THR A 51 -22.49 -14.40 10.69
C THR A 51 -22.25 -13.56 11.94
N GLY A 52 -21.16 -13.84 12.67
CA GLY A 52 -20.72 -13.08 13.83
C GLY A 52 -20.38 -11.63 13.46
N VAL A 53 -19.56 -11.43 12.42
CA VAL A 53 -19.19 -10.10 11.91
C VAL A 53 -20.43 -9.30 11.50
N VAL A 54 -21.41 -9.93 10.84
CA VAL A 54 -22.68 -9.26 10.49
C VAL A 54 -23.44 -8.85 11.74
N LYS A 55 -23.62 -9.75 12.72
CA LYS A 55 -24.32 -9.41 13.97
C LYS A 55 -23.60 -8.30 14.74
N GLU A 56 -22.27 -8.37 14.84
CA GLU A 56 -21.45 -7.39 15.54
C GLU A 56 -21.45 -6.02 14.85
N SER A 57 -21.47 -5.99 13.52
CA SER A 57 -21.55 -4.73 12.77
C SER A 57 -22.87 -3.99 12.95
N TYR A 58 -23.98 -4.72 13.09
CA TYR A 58 -25.25 -4.11 13.48
C TYR A 58 -25.30 -3.71 14.96
N ALA A 59 -24.65 -4.47 15.86
CA ALA A 59 -24.61 -4.15 17.28
C ALA A 59 -23.74 -2.92 17.59
N ASN A 60 -22.61 -2.76 16.88
CA ASN A 60 -21.64 -1.68 17.09
C ASN A 60 -21.28 -0.98 15.76
N PRO A 61 -22.21 -0.18 15.17
CA PRO A 61 -22.01 0.41 13.85
C PRO A 61 -20.81 1.36 13.78
N LYS A 62 -20.45 2.04 14.87
CA LYS A 62 -19.28 2.92 14.93
C LYS A 62 -17.96 2.15 14.72
N LYS A 63 -17.82 0.99 15.37
CA LYS A 63 -16.62 0.14 15.23
C LYS A 63 -16.55 -0.46 13.84
N ALA A 64 -17.69 -0.95 13.33
CA ALA A 64 -17.77 -1.51 11.99
C ALA A 64 -17.43 -0.48 10.91
N LEU A 65 -17.92 0.76 11.04
CA LEU A 65 -17.54 1.85 10.16
C LEU A 65 -16.04 2.12 10.26
N ALA A 66 -15.47 2.27 11.46
CA ALA A 66 -14.05 2.54 11.62
C ALA A 66 -13.16 1.48 10.94
N TYR A 67 -13.44 0.19 11.18
CA TYR A 67 -12.70 -0.90 10.55
C TYR A 67 -12.93 -0.99 9.03
N GLY A 68 -14.16 -0.82 8.57
CA GLY A 68 -14.51 -0.83 7.15
C GLY A 68 -13.85 0.32 6.39
N THR A 69 -13.89 1.54 6.93
CA THR A 69 -13.23 2.70 6.34
C THR A 69 -11.72 2.56 6.38
N ALA A 70 -11.15 2.04 7.46
CA ALA A 70 -9.71 1.82 7.55
C ALA A 70 -9.24 0.79 6.51
N GLY A 71 -9.94 -0.35 6.39
CA GLY A 71 -9.63 -1.37 5.40
C GLY A 71 -9.75 -0.84 3.96
N LEU A 72 -10.81 -0.09 3.67
CA LEU A 72 -11.00 0.53 2.36
C LEU A 72 -9.91 1.58 2.07
N ALA A 73 -9.58 2.43 3.05
CA ALA A 73 -8.54 3.43 2.91
C ALA A 73 -7.18 2.79 2.65
N LEU A 74 -6.82 1.73 3.38
CA LEU A 74 -5.58 0.97 3.15
C LEU A 74 -5.57 0.34 1.75
N TYR A 75 -6.67 -0.28 1.32
CA TYR A 75 -6.79 -0.86 -0.02
C TYR A 75 -6.64 0.19 -1.13
N LEU A 76 -7.34 1.32 -1.01
CA LEU A 76 -7.25 2.42 -1.98
C LEU A 76 -5.85 3.04 -1.99
N SER A 77 -5.23 3.19 -0.82
CA SER A 77 -3.89 3.74 -0.72
C SER A 77 -2.85 2.79 -1.32
N ALA A 78 -2.98 1.48 -1.09
CA ALA A 78 -2.11 0.48 -1.71
C ALA A 78 -2.28 0.43 -3.23
N ARG A 79 -3.52 0.58 -3.73
CA ARG A 79 -3.80 0.64 -5.17
C ARG A 79 -3.25 1.91 -5.82
N ASN A 80 -3.28 3.03 -5.10
CA ASN A 80 -2.80 4.34 -5.57
C ASN A 80 -1.37 4.64 -5.06
N ASN A 81 -0.57 3.62 -4.76
CA ASN A 81 0.80 3.85 -4.34
C ASN A 81 1.67 4.19 -5.57
N PRO A 82 2.36 5.34 -5.60
CA PRO A 82 3.14 5.73 -6.77
C PRO A 82 4.36 4.82 -6.97
N ASP A 83 4.53 4.35 -8.20
CA ASP A 83 5.71 3.61 -8.66
C ASP A 83 6.80 4.54 -9.22
N GLU A 84 7.98 4.02 -9.53
CA GLU A 84 9.08 4.77 -10.15
C GLU A 84 8.66 5.44 -11.47
N ALA A 85 7.91 4.73 -12.33
CA ALA A 85 7.40 5.29 -13.57
C ALA A 85 6.45 6.48 -13.31
N ALA A 86 5.63 6.40 -12.25
CA ALA A 86 4.75 7.47 -11.84
C ALA A 86 5.55 8.67 -11.31
N PHE A 87 6.59 8.43 -10.50
CA PHE A 87 7.51 9.47 -10.03
C PHE A 87 8.16 10.20 -11.21
N MET A 88 8.73 9.47 -12.17
CA MET A 88 9.39 10.06 -13.34
C MET A 88 8.43 10.90 -14.19
N THR A 89 7.17 10.48 -14.29
CA THR A 89 6.12 11.26 -14.96
C THR A 89 5.79 12.54 -14.21
N LEU A 90 5.67 12.46 -12.88
CA LEU A 90 5.45 13.63 -12.01
C LEU A 90 6.61 14.61 -12.08
N LEU A 91 7.86 14.13 -11.97
CA LEU A 91 9.06 14.96 -12.05
C LEU A 91 9.10 15.75 -13.36
N ARG A 92 8.96 15.06 -14.50
CA ARG A 92 8.92 15.71 -15.83
C ARG A 92 7.78 16.72 -15.93
N LYS A 93 6.60 16.41 -15.39
CA LYS A 93 5.45 17.33 -15.38
C LYS A 93 5.76 18.60 -14.59
N GLN A 94 6.40 18.49 -13.43
CA GLN A 94 6.76 19.65 -12.60
C GLN A 94 7.92 20.44 -13.21
N THR A 95 8.95 19.79 -13.75
CA THR A 95 10.02 20.45 -14.52
C THR A 95 9.44 21.23 -15.70
N ASN A 96 8.53 20.63 -16.48
CA ASN A 96 7.88 21.32 -17.59
C ASN A 96 7.12 22.56 -17.15
N ARG A 97 6.43 22.53 -16.01
CA ARG A 97 5.76 23.71 -15.45
C ARG A 97 6.75 24.79 -15.06
N MET A 98 7.84 24.40 -14.40
CA MET A 98 8.88 25.34 -13.99
C MET A 98 9.52 26.05 -15.19
N VAL A 99 9.82 25.30 -16.27
CA VAL A 99 10.43 25.84 -17.51
C VAL A 99 9.52 26.85 -18.22
N THR A 100 8.20 26.84 -18.01
CA THR A 100 7.31 27.86 -18.59
C THR A 100 7.50 29.25 -17.98
N LEU A 101 8.13 29.35 -16.81
CA LEU A 101 8.37 30.61 -16.13
C LEU A 101 9.76 31.14 -16.48
N PRO A 102 9.94 32.47 -16.64
CA PRO A 102 11.26 33.07 -16.76
C PRO A 102 12.06 32.86 -15.46
N PRO A 103 13.39 32.70 -15.54
CA PRO A 103 14.23 32.43 -14.36
C PRO A 103 14.06 33.42 -13.20
N ASP A 104 13.78 34.70 -13.51
CA ASP A 104 13.61 35.75 -12.50
C ASP A 104 12.34 35.59 -11.65
N GLN A 105 11.34 34.86 -12.14
CA GLN A 105 10.07 34.59 -11.45
C GLN A 105 10.04 33.21 -10.78
N GLN A 106 11.07 32.39 -10.99
CA GLN A 106 11.12 31.06 -10.40
C GLN A 106 11.54 31.15 -8.94
N ASN A 107 10.84 30.41 -8.08
CA ASN A 107 11.28 30.20 -6.71
C ASN A 107 12.59 29.39 -6.70
N ARG A 108 13.66 29.98 -6.18
CA ARG A 108 14.99 29.36 -6.11
C ARG A 108 14.98 28.03 -5.35
N ASP A 109 14.23 27.93 -4.26
CA ASP A 109 14.12 26.71 -3.47
C ASP A 109 13.50 25.56 -4.26
N SER A 110 12.50 25.86 -5.09
CA SER A 110 11.81 24.88 -5.94
C SER A 110 12.72 24.45 -7.09
N ALA A 111 13.41 25.41 -7.71
CA ALA A 111 14.35 25.15 -8.79
C ALA A 111 15.55 24.30 -8.32
N ASP A 112 16.15 24.64 -7.18
CA ASP A 112 17.25 23.89 -6.59
C ASP A 112 16.84 22.46 -6.22
N TYR A 113 15.60 22.29 -5.72
CA TYR A 113 15.06 20.98 -5.39
C TYR A 113 14.85 20.10 -6.64
N LEU A 114 14.26 20.65 -7.72
CA LEU A 114 14.13 19.95 -8.98
C LEU A 114 15.49 19.60 -9.58
N MET A 115 16.44 20.53 -9.56
CA MET A 115 17.80 20.30 -10.05
C MET A 115 18.53 19.21 -9.27
N MET A 116 18.35 19.17 -7.95
CA MET A 116 18.87 18.10 -7.10
C MET A 116 18.28 16.74 -7.49
N LEU A 117 16.97 16.65 -7.71
CA LEU A 117 16.31 15.41 -8.14
C LEU A 117 16.78 14.97 -9.53
N GLU A 118 16.86 15.89 -10.49
CA GLU A 118 17.36 15.60 -11.84
C GLU A 118 18.81 15.11 -11.83
N ARG A 119 19.68 15.72 -11.00
CA ARG A 119 21.06 15.25 -10.80
C ARG A 119 21.08 13.83 -10.22
N ALA A 120 20.25 13.56 -9.21
CA ALA A 120 20.18 12.23 -8.59
C ALA A 120 19.70 11.15 -9.57
N VAL A 121 18.71 11.47 -10.41
CA VAL A 121 18.22 10.60 -11.48
C VAL A 121 19.31 10.36 -12.52
N ASN A 122 19.96 11.41 -13.01
CA ASN A 122 21.01 11.31 -14.03
C ASN A 122 22.23 10.51 -13.54
N GLN A 123 22.52 10.57 -12.24
CA GLN A 123 23.58 9.80 -11.59
C GLN A 123 23.14 8.39 -11.17
N LYS A 124 21.88 7.99 -11.43
CA LYS A 124 21.28 6.71 -10.99
C LYS A 124 21.42 6.44 -9.48
N LYS A 125 21.46 7.50 -8.68
CA LYS A 125 21.55 7.42 -7.21
C LYS A 125 20.19 7.44 -6.52
N LEU A 126 19.14 7.75 -7.26
CA LEU A 126 17.80 7.84 -6.71
C LEU A 126 17.20 6.44 -6.55
N ARG A 127 16.73 6.12 -5.35
CA ARG A 127 16.14 4.82 -5.02
C ARG A 127 14.72 4.99 -4.49
N LEU A 128 13.85 4.04 -4.85
CA LEU A 128 12.47 3.98 -4.40
C LEU A 128 12.20 2.60 -3.76
N LEU A 129 11.53 2.60 -2.61
CA LEU A 129 11.08 1.40 -1.93
C LEU A 129 9.58 1.50 -1.67
N SER A 130 8.82 0.64 -2.33
CA SER A 130 7.38 0.49 -2.09
C SER A 130 7.14 -0.38 -0.86
N LEU A 131 6.52 0.19 0.17
CA LEU A 131 6.03 -0.52 1.37
C LEU A 131 4.55 -0.90 1.24
N GLY A 132 4.06 -1.04 0.01
CA GLY A 132 2.66 -1.35 -0.31
C GLY A 132 1.75 -0.13 -0.31
N ILE A 133 1.64 0.57 0.82
CA ILE A 133 0.75 1.75 0.99
C ILE A 133 1.48 3.07 0.75
N ILE A 134 2.77 3.08 1.05
CA ILE A 134 3.64 4.25 1.00
C ILE A 134 4.90 3.86 0.24
N THR A 135 5.45 4.80 -0.52
CA THR A 135 6.74 4.63 -1.19
C THR A 135 7.75 5.59 -0.60
N ILE A 136 8.89 5.09 -0.15
CA ILE A 136 9.98 5.92 0.38
C ILE A 136 10.97 6.17 -0.73
N MET A 137 11.43 7.41 -0.86
CA MET A 137 12.44 7.82 -1.83
C MET A 137 13.65 8.42 -1.12
N TRP A 138 14.85 7.96 -1.47
CA TRP A 138 16.11 8.44 -0.92
C TRP A 138 17.19 8.53 -2.01
N VAL A 139 18.26 9.27 -1.70
CA VAL A 139 19.45 9.33 -2.55
C VAL A 139 20.59 8.55 -1.91
N ASP A 140 21.11 7.62 -2.67
CA ASP A 140 22.24 6.80 -2.31
C ASP A 140 23.58 7.54 -2.55
N LEU A 141 24.66 7.03 -1.97
CA LEU A 141 26.00 7.56 -2.15
C LEU A 141 26.56 7.22 -3.54
N TYR A 142 26.29 6.00 -3.99
CA TYR A 142 26.85 5.39 -5.19
C TYR A 142 25.75 5.09 -6.21
N ASP A 143 26.14 4.90 -7.46
CA ASP A 143 25.26 4.40 -8.52
C ASP A 143 24.93 2.92 -8.24
N GLU A 144 23.81 2.44 -8.75
CA GLU A 144 23.45 1.01 -8.78
C GLU A 144 24.52 0.13 -9.40
N ASP A 145 25.11 0.61 -10.48
CA ASP A 145 26.07 -0.15 -11.27
C ASP A 145 27.52 0.11 -10.81
N ASP A 146 27.73 0.84 -9.71
CA ASP A 146 29.06 1.22 -9.21
C ASP A 146 29.75 0.04 -8.51
N CYS A 147 30.79 -0.48 -9.16
CA CYS A 147 31.63 -1.57 -8.64
C CYS A 147 32.97 -1.07 -8.07
N THR A 148 33.09 0.22 -7.75
CA THR A 148 34.28 0.74 -7.08
C THR A 148 34.41 0.20 -5.66
N TYR A 149 35.63 0.09 -5.17
CA TYR A 149 35.90 -0.42 -3.81
C TYR A 149 35.09 0.30 -2.71
N PRO A 150 34.90 1.63 -2.73
CA PRO A 150 34.05 2.33 -1.75
C PRO A 150 32.56 1.98 -1.84
N ALA A 151 32.06 1.56 -2.99
CA ALA A 151 30.67 1.12 -3.15
C ALA A 151 30.44 -0.28 -2.58
N ILE A 152 31.45 -1.16 -2.70
CA ILE A 152 31.38 -2.56 -2.25
C ILE A 152 31.68 -2.70 -0.75
N CYS A 153 32.52 -1.83 -0.19
CA CYS A 153 32.96 -1.93 1.20
C CYS A 153 31.82 -1.65 2.20
N GLU A 154 31.54 -2.60 3.09
CA GLU A 154 30.46 -2.50 4.08
C GLU A 154 30.62 -1.28 5.01
N TYR A 155 31.86 -0.92 5.36
CA TYR A 155 32.15 0.20 6.26
C TYR A 155 31.94 1.58 5.64
N THR A 156 31.86 1.68 4.30
CA THR A 156 31.57 2.93 3.59
C THR A 156 30.10 3.05 3.19
N THR A 157 29.31 1.98 3.34
CA THR A 157 27.86 2.02 3.15
C THR A 157 27.17 2.74 4.30
N VAL A 158 25.93 3.17 4.05
CA VAL A 158 25.15 3.91 5.04
C VAL A 158 24.65 2.96 6.12
N GLY A 159 25.06 3.21 7.37
CA GLY A 159 24.54 2.46 8.51
C GLY A 159 23.02 2.64 8.70
N PRO A 160 22.30 1.62 9.19
CA PRO A 160 20.84 1.63 9.30
C PRO A 160 20.32 2.76 10.21
N LEU A 161 21.10 3.17 11.22
CA LEU A 161 20.74 4.26 12.12
C LEU A 161 20.72 5.62 11.42
N ASN A 162 21.54 5.83 10.37
CA ASN A 162 21.65 7.12 9.68
C ASN A 162 20.79 7.21 8.41
N PHE A 163 20.15 6.11 8.01
CA PHE A 163 19.34 6.02 6.80
C PHE A 163 18.21 7.06 6.75
N HIS A 164 17.54 7.31 7.88
CA HIS A 164 16.42 8.24 7.98
C HIS A 164 16.76 9.67 7.54
N GLN A 165 18.01 10.10 7.68
CA GLN A 165 18.47 11.45 7.30
C GLN A 165 18.55 11.64 5.78
N ARG A 166 18.57 10.55 5.01
CA ARG A 166 18.72 10.55 3.54
C ARG A 166 17.38 10.45 2.80
N ILE A 167 16.30 10.22 3.53
CA ILE A 167 14.96 10.16 2.95
C ILE A 167 14.63 11.56 2.42
N ILE A 168 14.44 11.65 1.10
CA ILE A 168 14.14 12.91 0.44
C ILE A 168 12.66 13.15 0.42
N ASP A 169 11.86 12.12 0.09
CA ASP A 169 10.43 12.25 -0.08
C ASP A 169 9.70 10.95 0.23
N VAL A 170 8.39 11.09 0.47
CA VAL A 170 7.45 10.01 0.74
C VAL A 170 6.28 10.14 -0.24
N GLY A 171 6.11 9.09 -1.04
CA GLY A 171 5.03 8.93 -1.99
C GLY A 171 3.81 8.27 -1.35
N CYS A 172 2.64 8.87 -1.52
CA CYS A 172 1.37 8.29 -1.14
C CYS A 172 0.26 8.92 -2.00
N TRP A 173 -0.70 8.10 -2.44
CA TRP A 173 -1.86 8.54 -3.23
C TRP A 173 -1.49 9.19 -4.58
N ASN A 174 -0.68 8.48 -5.38
CA ASN A 174 -0.18 8.89 -6.70
C ASN A 174 0.59 10.23 -6.70
N GLU A 175 1.04 10.71 -5.54
CA GLU A 175 1.75 11.97 -5.40
C GLU A 175 2.92 11.78 -4.44
N PHE A 176 3.94 12.63 -4.61
CA PHE A 176 5.07 12.75 -3.69
C PHE A 176 4.91 14.02 -2.87
N TRP A 177 4.82 13.89 -1.55
CA TRP A 177 4.33 14.96 -0.68
C TRP A 177 5.28 16.16 -0.64
N ARG A 178 6.59 15.91 -0.58
CA ARG A 178 7.59 16.98 -0.54
C ARG A 178 7.74 17.66 -1.89
N LEU A 179 7.74 16.91 -2.99
CA LEU A 179 7.70 17.46 -4.34
C LEU A 179 6.48 18.36 -4.53
N LYS A 180 5.30 17.90 -4.13
CA LYS A 180 4.06 18.70 -4.18
C LYS A 180 4.16 19.96 -3.33
N TYR A 181 4.69 19.85 -2.11
CA TYR A 181 4.86 20.99 -1.22
C TYR A 181 5.84 22.03 -1.79
N LYS A 182 7.01 21.58 -2.27
CA LYS A 182 8.03 22.46 -2.87
C LYS A 182 7.56 23.11 -4.17
N MET A 183 6.67 22.46 -4.91
CA MET A 183 6.08 23.00 -6.14
C MET A 183 4.82 23.85 -5.93
N HIS A 184 4.35 24.06 -4.69
CA HIS A 184 3.11 24.81 -4.46
C HIS A 184 3.23 26.30 -4.85
N ASN A 185 4.33 26.95 -4.48
CA ASN A 185 4.61 28.37 -4.77
C ASN A 185 5.88 28.50 -5.64
N TYR A 186 5.93 27.74 -6.74
CA TYR A 186 7.09 27.72 -7.64
C TYR A 186 7.22 28.99 -8.50
N ASP A 187 6.14 29.77 -8.59
CA ASP A 187 5.97 31.01 -9.35
C ASP A 187 6.07 32.28 -8.51
N ILE A 188 6.29 32.15 -7.20
CA ILE A 188 6.45 33.27 -6.28
C ILE A 188 7.93 33.38 -5.92
N ASN A 189 8.57 34.45 -6.41
CA ASN A 189 9.89 34.85 -5.94
C ASN A 189 9.74 35.92 -4.85
N TYR A 190 10.23 35.64 -3.64
CA TYR A 190 10.18 36.57 -2.50
C TYR A 190 11.40 37.51 -2.43
N LEU A 191 12.28 37.47 -3.45
CA LEU A 191 13.48 38.31 -3.58
C LEU A 191 13.21 39.57 -4.40
#